data_AF-A0A3S8VJX0-F1
#
_entry.id   AF-A0A3S8VJX0-F1
#
_cell.length_a   1.000
_cell.length_b   1.000
_cell.length_c   1.000
_cell.angle_alpha   90.00
_cell.angle_beta   90.00
_cell.angle_gamma   90.00
#
_symmetry.space_group_name_H-M   'P 1'
#
loop_
_entity.id
_entity.type
_entity.pdbx_description
1 polymer ?
#
loop_
_entity_poly.entity_id
_entity_poly.type
_entity_poly.pdbx_seq_one_letter_code
_entity_poly.pdbx_strand_id
1 'polypeptide(L)'
;MSGNETVVYAERSWNPLAAKVRLTADGLSLARGSYVRAGDMNLTAMAEAYLRGKWLGGRGLERELARIRNGPGAVPLIRVTGSAQVIRVRQAAAFARALGELAVELSGGPAEVAAAGRRAEEEGVPLWMARRSAAGPHGGLVTVALDRRLVRADVWAAGVPGTPAVRLRGEAGLTMEEVRTRNPPLTVTVAGRPAVLTVLDSSARGLVARLRTVKTQWELEGRDVESSRLLRGGRPVALLTRRRDFEVRYAAVEPLTDVRYETGDPLDAVVAHFFGAVCGVGDENALIRLGTVEPVQDPYGAGGADGARHGWDTPYSTDLGHSPSGGAAGGWFDGGGYDGGGGGGGDGGGG
;
A
#
# COMPACT_ATOMS: atom_id res chain seq x y z
N MET A 1 -11.81 -11.05 34.84
CA MET A 1 -11.32 -9.73 35.27
C MET A 1 -11.92 -8.70 34.32
N SER A 2 -12.92 -7.94 34.76
CA SER A 2 -13.52 -6.87 33.94
C SER A 2 -12.59 -5.66 33.95
N GLY A 3 -11.70 -5.56 32.97
CA GLY A 3 -10.97 -4.33 32.73
C GLY A 3 -11.96 -3.25 32.31
N ASN A 4 -11.95 -2.10 32.97
CA ASN A 4 -12.74 -0.94 32.56
C ASN A 4 -12.28 -0.51 31.16
N GLU A 5 -13.07 -0.83 30.15
CA GLU A 5 -12.87 -0.38 28.77
C GLU A 5 -13.09 1.14 28.72
N THR A 6 -12.00 1.92 28.63
CA THR A 6 -12.09 3.38 28.54
C THR A 6 -12.66 3.77 27.16
N VAL A 7 -13.88 4.32 27.18
CA VAL A 7 -14.57 4.78 25.97
C VAL A 7 -14.15 6.19 25.63
N VAL A 8 -13.49 6.37 24.49
CA VAL A 8 -12.98 7.66 24.00
C VAL A 8 -14.06 8.40 23.22
N TYR A 9 -14.87 7.66 22.43
CA TYR A 9 -16.02 8.21 21.72
C TYR A 9 -17.11 7.14 21.60
N ALA A 10 -18.37 7.55 21.76
CA ALA A 10 -19.51 6.70 21.43
C ALA A 10 -20.69 7.56 21.03
N GLU A 11 -21.39 7.16 19.97
CA GLU A 11 -22.65 7.80 19.62
C GLU A 11 -23.75 7.36 20.59
N ARG A 12 -24.45 8.34 21.17
CA ARG A 12 -25.60 8.07 22.04
C ARG A 12 -26.83 7.73 21.19
N SER A 13 -27.52 6.67 21.59
CA SER A 13 -28.80 6.25 21.01
C SER A 13 -29.70 5.72 22.12
N TRP A 14 -30.99 6.10 22.09
CA TRP A 14 -32.00 5.59 23.02
C TRP A 14 -32.40 4.13 22.74
N ASN A 15 -31.92 3.55 21.64
CA ASN A 15 -32.06 2.12 21.34
C ASN A 15 -30.84 1.36 21.92
N PRO A 16 -31.04 0.45 22.90
CA PRO A 16 -29.94 -0.30 23.54
C PRO A 16 -29.24 -1.30 22.60
N LEU A 17 -29.82 -1.60 21.43
CA LEU A 17 -29.20 -2.40 20.37
C LEU A 17 -28.47 -1.55 19.32
N ALA A 18 -28.53 -0.22 19.42
CA ALA A 18 -27.91 0.68 18.45
C ALA A 18 -26.48 1.06 18.89
N ALA A 19 -25.53 0.15 18.76
CA ALA A 19 -24.12 0.49 18.84
C ALA A 19 -23.71 1.23 17.57
N LYS A 20 -23.87 2.56 17.53
CA LYS A 20 -23.32 3.41 16.47
C LYS A 20 -21.93 3.89 16.91
N VAL A 21 -20.98 3.81 15.98
CA VAL A 21 -19.53 4.09 16.10
C VAL A 21 -19.03 4.29 17.53
N ARG A 22 -18.32 3.28 18.07
CA ARG A 22 -17.67 3.33 19.39
C ARG A 22 -16.17 3.20 19.21
N LEU A 23 -15.42 4.14 19.77
CA LEU A 23 -13.96 4.17 19.80
C LEU A 23 -13.48 3.97 21.24
N THR A 24 -12.58 3.02 21.41
CA THR A 24 -11.86 2.74 22.66
C THR A 24 -10.37 2.64 22.37
N ALA A 25 -9.54 2.51 23.40
CA ALA A 25 -8.09 2.33 23.22
C ALA A 25 -7.73 1.09 22.39
N ASP A 26 -8.58 0.05 22.44
CA ASP A 26 -8.34 -1.20 21.72
C ASP A 26 -8.73 -1.12 20.24
N GLY A 27 -9.59 -0.17 19.86
CA GLY A 27 -10.09 -0.08 18.49
C GLY A 27 -11.47 0.57 18.30
N LEU A 28 -12.03 0.33 17.11
CA LEU A 28 -13.25 0.95 16.61
C LEU A 28 -14.30 -0.11 16.29
N SER A 29 -15.46 0.00 16.94
CA SER A 29 -16.65 -0.82 16.70
C SER A 29 -17.66 -0.07 15.84
N LEU A 30 -18.13 -0.71 14.76
CA LEU A 30 -19.12 -0.17 13.82
C LEU A 30 -20.43 -0.97 13.88
N ALA A 31 -21.57 -0.29 13.87
CA ALA A 31 -22.91 -0.89 14.00
C ALA A 31 -23.22 -2.03 13.02
N ARG A 32 -22.69 -1.93 11.80
CA ARG A 32 -22.93 -2.84 10.68
C ARG A 32 -21.60 -3.19 9.98
N GLY A 33 -20.57 -3.50 10.76
CA GLY A 33 -19.26 -3.80 10.21
C GLY A 33 -18.35 -4.49 11.21
N SER A 34 -17.18 -4.88 10.73
CA SER A 34 -16.15 -5.52 11.53
C SER A 34 -15.53 -4.53 12.52
N TYR A 35 -15.11 -5.05 13.66
CA TYR A 35 -14.22 -4.36 14.59
C TYR A 35 -12.88 -4.07 13.91
N VAL A 36 -12.39 -2.83 14.02
CA VAL A 36 -11.05 -2.45 13.56
C VAL A 36 -10.16 -2.30 14.78
N ARG A 37 -9.13 -3.12 14.91
CA ARG A 37 -8.19 -3.03 16.05
C ARG A 37 -7.34 -1.77 15.90
N ALA A 38 -6.93 -1.17 17.00
CA ALA A 38 -5.99 -0.05 17.00
C ALA A 38 -4.71 -0.38 16.21
N GLY A 39 -4.19 -1.62 16.34
CA GLY A 39 -3.03 -2.11 15.58
C GLY A 39 -3.24 -2.26 14.06
N ASP A 40 -4.49 -2.24 13.59
CA ASP A 40 -4.81 -2.27 12.15
C ASP A 40 -4.98 -0.87 11.55
N MET A 41 -4.91 0.17 12.39
CA MET A 41 -5.00 1.58 12.00
C MET A 41 -3.60 2.17 11.86
N ASN A 42 -3.40 3.04 10.88
CA ASN A 42 -2.16 3.81 10.77
C ASN A 42 -2.24 5.04 11.70
N LEU A 43 -2.19 4.77 13.02
CA LEU A 43 -2.35 5.79 14.06
C LEU A 43 -1.27 6.87 13.95
N THR A 44 -0.01 6.50 13.73
CA THR A 44 1.08 7.47 13.61
C THR A 44 0.85 8.47 12.47
N ALA A 45 0.37 8.01 11.30
CA ALA A 45 0.07 8.91 10.19
C ALA A 45 -1.12 9.84 10.48
N MET A 46 -2.18 9.33 11.12
CA MET A 46 -3.34 10.16 11.48
C MET A 46 -2.99 11.16 12.59
N ALA A 47 -2.19 10.75 13.57
CA ALA A 47 -1.70 11.59 14.65
C ALA A 47 -0.83 12.74 14.12
N GLU A 48 0.07 12.45 13.17
CA GLU A 48 0.95 13.46 12.58
C GLU A 48 0.15 14.54 11.83
N ALA A 49 -0.83 14.13 11.01
CA ALA A 49 -1.73 15.08 10.35
C ALA A 49 -2.56 15.88 11.36
N TYR A 50 -3.06 15.21 12.42
CA TYR A 50 -3.85 15.83 13.49
C TYR A 50 -3.06 16.93 14.21
N LEU A 51 -1.80 16.68 14.57
CA LEU A 51 -0.94 17.67 15.23
C LEU A 51 -0.62 18.88 14.33
N ARG A 52 -0.68 18.71 13.00
CA ARG A 52 -0.59 19.82 12.03
C ARG A 52 -1.91 20.57 11.81
N GLY A 53 -2.96 20.26 12.57
CA GLY A 53 -4.28 20.88 12.42
C GLY A 53 -5.11 20.31 11.27
N LYS A 54 -4.74 19.13 10.74
CA LYS A 54 -5.35 18.52 9.57
C LYS A 54 -5.85 17.10 9.87
N TRP A 55 -6.59 16.54 8.93
CA TRP A 55 -7.02 15.14 8.97
C TRP A 55 -6.72 14.47 7.65
N LEU A 56 -6.15 13.28 7.77
CA LEU A 56 -5.70 12.46 6.66
C LEU A 56 -6.88 11.70 6.02
N GLY A 57 -6.93 11.71 4.70
CA GLY A 57 -7.88 11.00 3.86
C GLY A 57 -7.20 10.00 2.94
N GLY A 58 -7.99 9.41 2.03
CA GLY A 58 -7.46 8.52 0.99
C GLY A 58 -6.39 9.19 0.14
N ARG A 59 -5.44 8.39 -0.39
CA ARG A 59 -4.35 8.85 -1.27
C ARG A 59 -3.38 9.86 -0.63
N GLY A 60 -3.43 10.02 0.69
CA GLY A 60 -2.66 11.04 1.40
C GLY A 60 -3.24 12.44 1.31
N LEU A 61 -4.49 12.60 0.86
CA LEU A 61 -5.17 13.89 0.84
C LEU A 61 -5.39 14.39 2.28
N GLU A 62 -5.29 15.69 2.49
CA GLU A 62 -5.48 16.29 3.81
C GLU A 62 -6.61 17.32 3.79
N ARG A 63 -7.35 17.39 4.88
CA ARG A 63 -8.38 18.41 5.11
C ARG A 63 -8.12 19.09 6.44
N GLU A 64 -8.17 20.41 6.48
CA GLU A 64 -8.10 21.18 7.73
C GLU A 64 -9.14 20.66 8.74
N LEU A 65 -8.73 20.39 9.98
CA LEU A 65 -9.63 19.89 11.04
C LEU A 65 -10.80 20.83 11.26
N ALA A 66 -10.56 22.16 11.17
CA ALA A 66 -11.59 23.18 11.30
C ALA A 66 -12.67 23.12 10.19
N ARG A 67 -12.37 22.48 9.05
CA ARG A 67 -13.31 22.30 7.93
C ARG A 67 -14.13 21.01 8.03
N ILE A 68 -13.84 20.14 9.01
CA ILE A 68 -14.68 18.97 9.27
C ILE A 68 -15.99 19.44 9.91
N ARG A 69 -17.12 19.00 9.35
CA ARG A 69 -18.45 19.45 9.78
C ARG A 69 -18.70 19.14 11.27
N ASN A 70 -19.20 20.13 11.99
CA ASN A 70 -19.80 19.96 13.32
C ASN A 70 -21.21 19.35 13.16
N GLY A 71 -21.29 18.03 13.06
CA GLY A 71 -22.53 17.29 12.83
C GLY A 71 -22.32 16.03 11.99
N PRO A 72 -23.39 15.47 11.39
CA PRO A 72 -23.29 14.24 10.62
C PRO A 72 -22.36 14.38 9.41
N GLY A 73 -21.43 13.44 9.26
CA GLY A 73 -20.42 13.47 8.22
C GLY A 73 -19.60 12.18 8.12
N ALA A 74 -18.63 12.22 7.22
CA ALA A 74 -17.70 11.15 6.95
C ALA A 74 -16.30 11.54 7.44
N VAL A 75 -15.62 10.62 8.13
CA VAL A 75 -14.24 10.77 8.57
C VAL A 75 -13.44 9.57 8.06
N PRO A 76 -12.43 9.78 7.21
CA PRO A 76 -11.54 8.71 6.78
C PRO A 76 -10.75 8.12 7.95
N LEU A 77 -10.68 6.80 7.98
CA LEU A 77 -9.83 6.01 8.86
C LEU A 77 -8.76 5.34 7.99
N ILE A 78 -7.50 5.66 8.25
CA ILE A 78 -6.38 5.10 7.49
C ILE A 78 -5.91 3.81 8.15
N ARG A 79 -5.77 2.75 7.36
CA ARG A 79 -5.31 1.43 7.80
C ARG A 79 -3.79 1.32 7.66
N VAL A 80 -3.17 0.38 8.35
CA VAL A 80 -1.73 0.08 8.22
C VAL A 80 -1.31 -0.30 6.80
N THR A 81 -2.27 -0.77 5.99
CA THR A 81 -2.12 -1.05 4.55
C THR A 81 -2.07 0.22 3.69
N GLY A 82 -2.28 1.41 4.26
CA GLY A 82 -2.43 2.67 3.54
C GLY A 82 -3.80 2.87 2.89
N SER A 83 -4.71 1.90 3.02
CA SER A 83 -6.09 2.05 2.56
C SER A 83 -6.88 3.01 3.46
N ALA A 84 -7.90 3.65 2.91
CA ALA A 84 -8.82 4.51 3.64
C ALA A 84 -10.20 3.87 3.70
N GLN A 85 -10.69 3.63 4.92
CA GLN A 85 -12.08 3.27 5.20
C GLN A 85 -12.83 4.52 5.63
N VAL A 86 -14.03 4.75 5.08
CA VAL A 86 -14.80 5.95 5.42
C VAL A 86 -15.78 5.65 6.55
N ILE A 87 -15.59 6.29 7.69
CA ILE A 87 -16.45 6.12 8.87
C ILE A 87 -17.51 7.21 8.87
N ARG A 88 -18.78 6.80 8.74
CA ARG A 88 -19.91 7.72 8.82
C ARG A 88 -20.35 7.85 10.27
N VAL A 89 -20.32 9.09 10.77
CA VAL A 89 -20.62 9.45 12.15
C VAL A 89 -21.60 10.61 12.22
N ARG A 90 -22.34 10.70 13.32
CA ARG A 90 -23.27 11.79 13.64
C ARG A 90 -22.56 13.07 14.08
N GLN A 91 -21.32 12.96 14.56
CA GLN A 91 -20.53 14.10 15.03
C GLN A 91 -19.10 13.96 14.48
N ALA A 92 -18.91 14.32 13.21
CA ALA A 92 -17.65 14.13 12.48
C ALA A 92 -16.47 14.87 13.10
N ALA A 93 -16.63 16.15 13.43
CA ALA A 93 -15.57 16.92 14.07
C ALA A 93 -15.18 16.35 15.45
N ALA A 94 -16.16 15.93 16.26
CA ALA A 94 -15.89 15.34 17.58
C ALA A 94 -15.20 13.97 17.46
N PHE A 95 -15.63 13.14 16.52
CA PHE A 95 -15.01 11.84 16.25
C PHE A 95 -13.56 11.99 15.76
N ALA A 96 -13.30 12.89 14.80
CA ALA A 96 -11.95 13.13 14.29
C ALA A 96 -11.00 13.64 15.39
N ARG A 97 -11.48 14.52 16.29
CA ARG A 97 -10.67 14.97 17.44
C ARG A 97 -10.37 13.83 18.40
N ALA A 98 -11.39 13.09 18.81
CA ALA A 98 -11.24 11.96 19.72
C ALA A 98 -10.28 10.88 19.18
N LEU A 99 -10.38 10.56 17.89
CA LEU A 99 -9.47 9.62 17.24
C LEU A 99 -8.06 10.20 17.08
N GLY A 100 -7.92 11.49 16.79
CA GLY A 100 -6.62 12.15 16.70
C GLY A 100 -5.88 12.18 18.04
N GLU A 101 -6.58 12.54 19.12
CA GLU A 101 -6.05 12.53 20.49
C GLU A 101 -5.59 11.13 20.89
N LEU A 102 -6.45 10.12 20.66
CA LEU A 102 -6.10 8.73 20.92
C LEU A 102 -4.92 8.26 20.06
N ALA A 103 -4.87 8.64 18.78
CA ALA A 103 -3.79 8.27 17.89
C ALA A 103 -2.44 8.85 18.35
N VAL A 104 -2.44 10.09 18.88
CA VAL A 104 -1.24 10.68 19.48
C VAL A 104 -0.81 9.91 20.72
N GLU A 105 -1.73 9.58 21.63
CA GLU A 105 -1.44 8.82 22.84
C GLU A 105 -0.85 7.43 22.52
N LEU A 106 -1.54 6.66 21.69
CA LEU A 106 -1.11 5.30 21.32
C LEU A 106 0.14 5.27 20.43
N SER A 107 0.51 6.40 19.82
CA SER A 107 1.76 6.54 19.06
C SER A 107 2.95 6.96 19.93
N GLY A 108 2.80 7.04 21.26
CA GLY A 108 3.87 7.45 22.18
C GLY A 108 3.93 8.95 22.47
N GLY A 109 2.90 9.70 22.10
CA GLY A 109 2.76 11.14 22.37
C GLY A 109 3.33 12.06 21.28
N PRO A 110 3.20 13.39 21.46
CA PRO A 110 3.51 14.36 20.40
C PRO A 110 4.98 14.33 19.92
N ALA A 111 5.92 14.06 20.82
CA ALA A 111 7.34 14.05 20.49
C ALA A 111 7.71 12.87 19.56
N GLU A 112 7.17 11.68 19.83
CA GLU A 112 7.36 10.49 19.00
C GLU A 112 6.70 10.65 17.63
N VAL A 113 5.48 11.20 17.60
CA VAL A 113 4.78 11.50 16.34
C VAL A 113 5.59 12.50 15.49
N ALA A 114 6.11 13.57 16.10
CA ALA A 114 6.95 14.53 15.40
C ALA A 114 8.28 13.91 14.92
N ALA A 115 8.88 13.00 15.68
CA ALA A 115 10.07 12.26 15.25
C ALA A 115 9.78 11.33 14.07
N ALA A 116 8.62 10.67 14.06
CA ALA A 116 8.15 9.88 12.92
C ALA A 116 7.92 10.76 11.68
N GLY A 117 7.34 11.96 11.84
CA GLY A 117 7.19 12.95 10.78
C GLY A 117 8.52 13.36 10.14
N ARG A 118 9.51 13.76 10.96
CA ARG A 118 10.86 14.09 10.47
C ARG A 118 11.52 12.93 9.73
N ARG A 119 11.39 11.71 10.26
CA ARG A 119 11.93 10.51 9.59
C ARG A 119 11.27 10.29 8.22
N ALA A 120 9.95 10.45 8.13
CA ALA A 120 9.23 10.32 6.86
C ALA A 120 9.65 11.37 5.82
N GLU A 121 9.96 12.59 6.26
CA GLU A 121 10.52 13.65 5.41
C GLU A 121 11.92 13.30 4.91
N GLU A 122 12.82 12.84 5.80
CA GLU A 122 14.17 12.38 5.45
C GLU A 122 14.13 11.19 4.48
N GLU A 123 13.23 10.24 4.72
CA GLU A 123 13.00 9.09 3.84
C GLU A 123 12.34 9.49 2.51
N GLY A 124 11.70 10.65 2.43
CA GLY A 124 10.89 11.10 1.29
C GLY A 124 9.63 10.24 1.06
N VAL A 125 9.17 9.52 2.08
CA VAL A 125 8.03 8.59 2.03
C VAL A 125 7.00 9.01 3.08
N PRO A 126 5.78 9.40 2.68
CA PRO A 126 4.79 9.88 3.63
C PRO A 126 4.33 8.77 4.60
N LEU A 127 3.95 9.14 5.83
CA LEU A 127 3.60 8.17 6.88
C LEU A 127 2.38 7.31 6.53
N TRP A 128 1.45 7.83 5.73
CA TRP A 128 0.22 7.12 5.38
C TRP A 128 0.45 5.89 4.50
N MET A 129 1.53 5.85 3.72
CA MET A 129 1.86 4.70 2.88
C MET A 129 2.30 3.51 3.73
N ALA A 130 1.79 2.32 3.40
CA ALA A 130 2.19 1.09 4.07
C ALA A 130 3.70 0.86 3.93
N ARG A 131 4.35 0.50 5.03
CA ARG A 131 5.76 0.12 5.07
C ARG A 131 5.84 -1.37 5.39
N ARG A 132 6.58 -2.09 4.57
CA ARG A 132 6.95 -3.50 4.78
C ARG A 132 8.45 -3.58 4.86
N SER A 133 8.98 -4.44 5.72
CA SER A 133 10.42 -4.56 5.90
C SER A 133 10.87 -6.01 5.90
N ALA A 134 12.05 -6.26 5.35
CA ALA A 134 12.74 -7.53 5.39
C ALA A 134 14.18 -7.32 5.86
N ALA A 135 14.81 -8.34 6.43
CA ALA A 135 16.23 -8.29 6.78
C ALA A 135 17.08 -8.09 5.51
N GLY A 136 18.03 -7.16 5.55
CA GLY A 136 19.03 -6.94 4.50
C GLY A 136 20.36 -7.62 4.84
N PRO A 137 21.24 -7.83 3.85
CA PRO A 137 22.54 -8.46 4.08
C PRO A 137 23.54 -7.56 4.83
N HIS A 138 23.18 -6.30 5.06
CA HIS A 138 24.01 -5.28 5.73
C HIS A 138 23.72 -5.14 7.23
N GLY A 139 22.99 -6.08 7.83
CA GLY A 139 22.61 -6.07 9.25
C GLY A 139 21.45 -5.13 9.61
N GLY A 140 20.93 -4.38 8.64
CA GLY A 140 19.74 -3.53 8.77
C GLY A 140 18.51 -4.11 8.06
N LEU A 141 17.47 -3.30 7.92
CA LEU A 141 16.25 -3.66 7.21
C LEU A 141 16.25 -3.04 5.80
N VAL A 142 15.68 -3.75 4.83
CA VAL A 142 15.21 -3.16 3.58
C VAL A 142 13.73 -2.89 3.74
N THR A 143 13.32 -1.64 3.59
CA THR A 143 11.92 -1.21 3.69
C THR A 143 11.38 -0.87 2.31
N VAL A 144 10.14 -1.30 2.06
CA VAL A 144 9.36 -1.09 0.85
C VAL A 144 8.09 -0.35 1.22
N ALA A 145 7.83 0.77 0.55
CA ALA A 145 6.55 1.43 0.52
C ALA A 145 6.03 1.49 -0.92
N LEU A 146 4.77 1.12 -1.11
CA LEU A 146 4.16 1.00 -2.43
C LEU A 146 2.75 1.56 -2.40
N ASP A 147 2.34 2.17 -3.49
CA ASP A 147 0.94 2.36 -3.82
C ASP A 147 0.74 2.08 -5.32
N ARG A 148 -0.04 1.04 -5.62
CA ARG A 148 -0.28 0.60 -7.01
C ARG A 148 -1.05 1.63 -7.82
N ARG A 149 -2.06 2.26 -7.22
CA ARG A 149 -2.94 3.22 -7.91
C ARG A 149 -2.27 4.56 -8.15
N LEU A 150 -1.38 4.98 -7.23
CA LEU A 150 -0.49 6.12 -7.43
C LEU A 150 0.73 5.80 -8.30
N VAL A 151 0.90 4.53 -8.70
CA VAL A 151 2.04 4.05 -9.50
C VAL A 151 3.35 4.51 -8.85
N ARG A 152 3.46 4.25 -7.55
CA ARG A 152 4.56 4.73 -6.70
C ARG A 152 5.18 3.56 -5.95
N ALA A 153 6.50 3.46 -6.04
CA ALA A 153 7.29 2.55 -5.22
C ALA A 153 8.50 3.29 -4.63
N ASP A 154 8.79 3.03 -3.36
CA ASP A 154 9.97 3.51 -2.66
C ASP A 154 10.57 2.32 -1.92
N VAL A 155 11.83 2.00 -2.23
CA VAL A 155 12.58 0.93 -1.55
C VAL A 155 13.90 1.51 -1.07
N TRP A 156 14.24 1.29 0.20
CA TRP A 156 15.47 1.81 0.79
C TRP A 156 15.96 0.87 1.89
N ALA A 157 17.24 0.96 2.22
CA ALA A 157 17.76 0.34 3.43
C ALA A 157 17.52 1.28 4.62
N ALA A 158 16.66 0.87 5.54
CA ALA A 158 16.29 1.63 6.72
C ALA A 158 17.39 1.56 7.80
N GLY A 159 17.54 2.65 8.56
CA GLY A 159 18.45 2.71 9.70
C GLY A 159 19.94 2.85 9.35
N VAL A 160 20.29 2.90 8.07
CA VAL A 160 21.67 3.14 7.63
C VAL A 160 21.72 4.46 6.84
N PRO A 161 22.20 5.56 7.44
CA PRO A 161 22.34 6.84 6.77
C PRO A 161 23.16 6.74 5.48
N GLY A 162 22.71 7.41 4.42
CA GLY A 162 23.41 7.45 3.12
C GLY A 162 23.23 6.20 2.25
N THR A 163 22.45 5.22 2.67
CA THR A 163 22.21 3.99 1.90
C THR A 163 21.26 4.25 0.75
N PRO A 164 21.49 3.68 -0.44
CA PRO A 164 20.73 4.05 -1.63
C PRO A 164 19.27 3.64 -1.55
N ALA A 165 18.40 4.48 -2.11
CA ALA A 165 17.00 4.18 -2.36
C ALA A 165 16.76 3.95 -3.85
N VAL A 166 15.83 3.05 -4.18
CA VAL A 166 15.26 2.92 -5.52
C VAL A 166 13.83 3.43 -5.46
N ARG A 167 13.51 4.40 -6.31
CA ARG A 167 12.20 5.06 -6.33
C ARG A 167 11.63 5.03 -7.73
N LEU A 168 10.37 4.63 -7.84
CA LEU A 168 9.59 4.65 -9.08
C LEU A 168 8.40 5.59 -8.90
N ARG A 169 8.16 6.37 -9.94
CA ARG A 169 7.02 7.28 -10.08
C ARG A 169 6.41 7.09 -11.46
N GLY A 170 5.10 6.87 -11.51
CA GLY A 170 4.30 7.03 -12.72
C GLY A 170 3.28 8.14 -12.52
N GLU A 171 2.52 8.43 -13.57
CA GLU A 171 1.30 9.21 -13.44
C GLU A 171 0.26 8.37 -12.65
N ALA A 172 -0.41 8.97 -11.68
CA ALA A 172 -1.49 8.30 -10.96
C ALA A 172 -2.62 7.97 -11.94
N GLY A 173 -3.20 6.78 -11.79
CA GLY A 173 -4.30 6.32 -12.65
C GLY A 173 -3.89 5.65 -13.95
N LEU A 174 -2.59 5.49 -14.24
CA LEU A 174 -2.17 4.61 -15.34
C LEU A 174 -2.76 3.22 -15.14
N THR A 175 -3.27 2.65 -16.23
CA THR A 175 -3.78 1.29 -16.26
C THR A 175 -2.63 0.28 -16.31
N MET A 176 -2.93 -0.96 -15.93
CA MET A 176 -1.97 -2.06 -16.06
C MET A 176 -1.49 -2.25 -17.51
N GLU A 177 -2.34 -1.99 -18.50
CA GLU A 177 -1.97 -2.12 -19.91
C GLU A 177 -0.92 -1.09 -20.31
N GLU A 178 -1.08 0.17 -19.90
CA GLU A 178 -0.15 1.27 -20.21
C GLU A 178 1.24 1.05 -19.59
N VAL A 179 1.30 0.42 -18.42
CA VAL A 179 2.57 0.10 -17.75
C VAL A 179 3.17 -1.24 -18.21
N ARG A 180 2.40 -2.14 -18.83
CA ARG A 180 2.90 -3.44 -19.32
C ARG A 180 3.41 -3.34 -20.76
N THR A 181 4.25 -2.34 -21.00
CA THR A 181 4.92 -2.12 -22.29
C THR A 181 6.43 -2.30 -22.15
N ARG A 182 7.14 -2.40 -23.28
CA ARG A 182 8.61 -2.54 -23.27
C ARG A 182 9.32 -1.33 -22.62
N ASN A 183 8.75 -0.15 -22.78
CA ASN A 183 9.25 1.11 -22.23
C ASN A 183 8.10 1.76 -21.46
N PRO A 184 7.83 1.30 -20.22
CA PRO A 184 6.71 1.83 -19.45
C PRO A 184 6.92 3.32 -19.16
N PRO A 185 5.86 4.14 -19.11
CA PRO A 185 5.94 5.58 -18.86
C PRO A 185 6.23 5.88 -17.38
N LEU A 186 7.35 5.37 -16.88
CA LEU A 186 7.75 5.38 -15.48
C LEU A 186 9.10 6.07 -15.32
N THR A 187 9.18 6.97 -14.33
CA THR A 187 10.44 7.56 -13.90
C THR A 187 11.01 6.73 -12.77
N VAL A 188 12.22 6.21 -12.96
CA VAL A 188 12.93 5.45 -11.93
C VAL A 188 14.21 6.19 -11.53
N THR A 189 14.50 6.21 -10.24
CA THR A 189 15.78 6.69 -9.71
C THR A 189 16.41 5.61 -8.84
N VAL A 190 17.73 5.51 -8.92
CA VAL A 190 18.55 4.58 -8.14
C VAL A 190 19.62 5.42 -7.44
N ALA A 191 19.62 5.42 -6.11
CA ALA A 191 20.49 6.28 -5.29
C ALA A 191 20.39 7.77 -5.69
N GLY A 192 19.17 8.23 -5.98
CA GLY A 192 18.90 9.60 -6.44
C GLY A 192 19.34 9.93 -7.88
N ARG A 193 19.88 8.96 -8.63
CA ARG A 193 20.25 9.14 -10.04
C ARG A 193 19.21 8.57 -10.99
N PRO A 194 18.94 9.20 -12.14
CA PRO A 194 18.04 8.64 -13.14
C PRO A 194 18.43 7.23 -13.57
N ALA A 195 17.42 6.37 -13.70
CA ALA A 195 17.54 5.02 -14.21
C ALA A 195 16.40 4.73 -15.18
N VAL A 196 16.63 3.83 -16.12
CA VAL A 196 15.65 3.42 -17.13
C VAL A 196 15.23 1.98 -16.81
N LEU A 197 13.94 1.77 -16.61
CA LEU A 197 13.32 0.46 -16.52
C LEU A 197 12.78 0.07 -17.90
N THR A 198 13.21 -1.07 -18.42
CA THR A 198 12.74 -1.62 -19.70
C THR A 198 12.37 -3.09 -19.54
N VAL A 199 11.33 -3.54 -20.23
CA VAL A 199 10.99 -4.96 -20.34
C VAL A 199 11.39 -5.46 -21.72
N LEU A 200 12.22 -6.50 -21.76
CA LEU A 200 12.79 -7.08 -22.96
C LEU A 200 12.24 -8.48 -23.17
N ASP A 201 12.09 -8.87 -24.43
CA ASP A 201 11.73 -10.22 -24.82
C ASP A 201 13.01 -11.02 -25.14
N SER A 202 13.19 -12.16 -24.49
CA SER A 202 14.29 -13.09 -24.72
C SER A 202 13.72 -14.44 -25.13
N SER A 203 14.11 -14.92 -26.30
CA SER A 203 13.72 -16.25 -26.79
C SER A 203 14.14 -17.39 -25.86
N ALA A 204 15.20 -17.21 -25.05
CA ALA A 204 15.71 -18.22 -24.14
C ALA A 204 15.22 -18.06 -22.69
N ARG A 205 14.87 -16.84 -22.26
CA ARG A 205 14.61 -16.49 -20.85
C ARG A 205 13.21 -15.91 -20.61
N GLY A 206 12.39 -15.83 -21.65
CA GLY A 206 11.11 -15.12 -21.61
C GLY A 206 11.30 -13.61 -21.42
N LEU A 207 10.38 -12.97 -20.70
CA LEU A 207 10.48 -11.55 -20.39
C LEU A 207 11.61 -11.28 -19.39
N VAL A 208 12.39 -10.24 -19.63
CA VAL A 208 13.47 -9.78 -18.74
C VAL A 208 13.25 -8.31 -18.40
N ALA A 209 13.11 -7.99 -17.11
CA ALA A 209 13.06 -6.61 -16.67
C ALA A 209 14.49 -6.11 -16.41
N ARG A 210 14.88 -5.05 -17.10
CA ARG A 210 16.19 -4.44 -16.98
C ARG A 210 16.06 -3.05 -16.35
N LEU A 211 16.80 -2.83 -15.26
CA LEU A 211 16.96 -1.53 -14.64
C LEU A 211 18.38 -1.04 -14.90
N ARG A 212 18.52 0.02 -15.71
CA ARG A 212 19.82 0.53 -16.15
C ARG A 212 20.07 1.94 -15.65
N THR A 213 21.21 2.14 -15.02
CA THR A 213 21.79 3.46 -14.73
C THR A 213 22.91 3.75 -15.72
N VAL A 214 23.55 4.92 -15.62
CA VAL A 214 24.75 5.25 -16.42
C VAL A 214 25.92 4.31 -16.13
N LYS A 215 26.05 3.80 -14.89
CA LYS A 215 27.25 3.05 -14.45
C LYS A 215 27.05 1.55 -14.35
N THR A 216 25.81 1.10 -14.19
CA THR A 216 25.50 -0.30 -13.87
C THR A 216 24.10 -0.65 -14.34
N GLN A 217 23.85 -1.94 -14.52
CA GLN A 217 22.55 -2.47 -14.88
C GLN A 217 22.23 -3.70 -14.04
N TRP A 218 20.95 -3.85 -13.74
CA TRP A 218 20.38 -5.06 -13.15
C TRP A 218 19.35 -5.67 -14.10
N GLU A 219 19.28 -6.99 -14.11
CA GLU A 219 18.35 -7.75 -14.94
C GLU A 219 17.65 -8.79 -14.08
N LEU A 220 16.32 -8.78 -14.09
CA LEU A 220 15.49 -9.80 -13.48
C LEU A 220 15.06 -10.79 -14.56
N GLU A 221 15.54 -12.02 -14.46
CA GLU A 221 15.22 -13.11 -15.39
C GLU A 221 14.47 -14.23 -14.67
N GLY A 222 13.54 -14.87 -15.39
CA GLY A 222 12.85 -16.06 -14.88
C GLY A 222 13.84 -17.21 -14.69
N ARG A 223 13.74 -17.92 -13.56
CA ARG A 223 14.53 -19.13 -13.30
C ARG A 223 13.66 -20.38 -13.44
N ASP A 224 12.51 -20.36 -12.79
CA ASP A 224 11.49 -21.39 -12.82
C ASP A 224 10.11 -20.76 -12.56
N VAL A 225 9.08 -21.56 -12.36
CA VAL A 225 7.71 -21.07 -12.18
C VAL A 225 7.51 -20.30 -10.86
N GLU A 226 8.34 -20.54 -9.84
CA GLU A 226 8.20 -19.90 -8.52
C GLU A 226 9.26 -18.79 -8.29
N SER A 227 10.33 -18.76 -9.07
CA SER A 227 11.49 -17.93 -8.78
C SER A 227 12.09 -17.21 -9.99
N SER A 228 12.67 -16.05 -9.69
CA SER A 228 13.41 -15.21 -10.62
C SER A 228 14.78 -14.90 -10.05
N ARG A 229 15.78 -14.76 -10.91
CA ARG A 229 17.14 -14.40 -10.52
C ARG A 229 17.42 -12.95 -10.90
N LEU A 230 17.98 -12.21 -9.96
CA LEU A 230 18.52 -10.88 -10.20
C LEU A 230 20.01 -10.97 -10.54
N LEU A 231 20.38 -10.41 -11.68
CA LEU A 231 21.75 -10.26 -12.12
C LEU A 231 22.18 -8.79 -12.03
N ARG A 232 23.46 -8.54 -11.74
CA ARG A 232 24.13 -7.24 -11.92
C ARG A 232 25.31 -7.42 -12.85
N GLY A 233 25.27 -6.77 -14.01
CA GLY A 233 26.32 -6.94 -15.05
C GLY A 233 26.56 -8.40 -15.43
N GLY A 234 25.50 -9.22 -15.47
CA GLY A 234 25.56 -10.65 -15.80
C GLY A 234 25.94 -11.58 -14.64
N ARG A 235 26.24 -11.07 -13.44
CA ARG A 235 26.53 -11.88 -12.26
C ARG A 235 25.31 -11.99 -11.35
N PRO A 236 24.94 -13.18 -10.85
CA PRO A 236 23.88 -13.32 -9.86
C PRO A 236 24.15 -12.52 -8.58
N VAL A 237 23.11 -11.81 -8.11
CA VAL A 237 23.18 -11.03 -6.86
C VAL A 237 22.04 -11.34 -5.89
N ALA A 238 20.91 -11.85 -6.37
CA ALA A 238 19.83 -12.34 -5.53
C ALA A 238 18.95 -13.37 -6.26
N LEU A 239 18.29 -14.23 -5.49
CA LEU A 239 17.19 -15.08 -5.94
C LEU A 239 15.91 -14.59 -5.25
N LEU A 240 14.89 -14.28 -6.05
CA LEU A 240 13.57 -13.86 -5.61
C LEU A 240 12.63 -15.05 -5.75
N THR A 241 11.92 -15.40 -4.68
CA THR A 241 10.97 -16.51 -4.67
C THR A 241 9.58 -16.01 -4.26
N ARG A 242 8.56 -16.42 -5.01
CA ARG A 242 7.17 -16.15 -4.66
C ARG A 242 6.85 -16.76 -3.28
N ARG A 243 6.17 -15.99 -2.44
CA ARG A 243 5.63 -16.48 -1.15
C ARG A 243 4.34 -17.26 -1.40
N ARG A 244 4.15 -18.39 -0.72
CA ARG A 244 2.97 -19.25 -0.88
C ARG A 244 1.79 -18.77 -0.03
N ASP A 245 0.59 -18.91 -0.57
CA ASP A 245 -0.70 -18.38 -0.05
C ASP A 245 -1.01 -18.62 1.44
N PHE A 246 -0.60 -19.76 2.01
CA PHE A 246 -0.94 -20.08 3.40
C PHE A 246 -0.15 -19.24 4.42
N GLU A 247 1.01 -18.70 4.03
CA GLU A 247 1.84 -17.82 4.88
C GLU A 247 1.23 -16.42 5.04
N VAL A 248 0.24 -16.07 4.20
CA VAL A 248 -0.33 -14.71 4.08
C VAL A 248 -1.62 -14.52 4.90
N ARG A 249 -2.31 -15.61 5.26
CA ARG A 249 -3.70 -15.60 5.78
C ARG A 249 -3.95 -14.80 7.06
N TYR A 250 -2.90 -14.48 7.83
CA TYR A 250 -3.02 -13.79 9.12
C TYR A 250 -2.28 -12.45 9.18
N ALA A 251 -1.61 -12.04 8.09
CA ALA A 251 -0.87 -10.79 8.06
C ALA A 251 -1.80 -9.64 7.67
N ALA A 252 -1.80 -8.54 8.45
CA ALA A 252 -2.56 -7.34 8.11
C ALA A 252 -2.09 -6.69 6.80
N VAL A 253 -0.81 -6.88 6.47
CA VAL A 253 -0.15 -6.43 5.24
C VAL A 253 0.54 -7.63 4.61
N GLU A 254 0.38 -7.82 3.30
CA GLU A 254 1.00 -8.92 2.56
C GLU A 254 2.53 -8.88 2.69
N PRO A 255 3.20 -10.01 3.00
CA PRO A 255 4.65 -10.05 3.17
C PRO A 255 5.38 -9.70 1.87
N LEU A 256 6.65 -9.29 2.00
CA LEU A 256 7.51 -9.10 0.85
C LEU A 256 7.90 -10.43 0.21
N THR A 257 8.20 -10.39 -1.08
CA THR A 257 8.85 -11.50 -1.80
C THR A 257 10.04 -12.01 -1.01
N ASP A 258 10.22 -13.34 -0.98
CA ASP A 258 11.40 -13.89 -0.32
C ASP A 258 12.64 -13.58 -1.16
N VAL A 259 13.69 -13.07 -0.51
CA VAL A 259 14.92 -12.69 -1.19
C VAL A 259 16.10 -13.37 -0.52
N ARG A 260 16.73 -14.28 -1.26
CA ARG A 260 18.03 -14.84 -0.89
C ARG A 260 19.12 -14.01 -1.56
N TYR A 261 19.89 -13.29 -0.75
CA TYR A 261 21.02 -12.48 -1.23
C TYR A 261 22.21 -13.38 -1.59
N GLU A 262 22.82 -13.13 -2.74
CA GLU A 262 24.09 -13.72 -3.17
C GLU A 262 25.27 -12.74 -2.99
N THR A 263 24.99 -11.46 -2.69
CA THR A 263 25.99 -10.43 -2.36
C THR A 263 25.68 -9.72 -1.03
N GLY A 264 26.69 -9.06 -0.47
CA GLY A 264 26.56 -8.21 0.71
C GLY A 264 26.24 -6.73 0.40
N ASP A 265 26.09 -6.36 -0.88
CA ASP A 265 25.88 -4.96 -1.28
C ASP A 265 24.43 -4.52 -0.93
N PRO A 266 24.24 -3.48 -0.08
CA PRO A 266 22.92 -2.96 0.24
C PRO A 266 22.12 -2.52 -0.99
N LEU A 267 22.78 -2.03 -2.04
CA LEU A 267 22.12 -1.58 -3.26
C LEU A 267 21.48 -2.77 -4.00
N ASP A 268 22.17 -3.91 -4.07
CA ASP A 268 21.64 -5.10 -4.72
C ASP A 268 20.40 -5.62 -3.96
N ALA A 269 20.43 -5.57 -2.62
CA ALA A 269 19.28 -5.92 -1.79
C ALA A 269 18.08 -4.99 -2.03
N VAL A 270 18.31 -3.67 -2.09
CA VAL A 270 17.27 -2.68 -2.38
C VAL A 270 16.70 -2.90 -3.79
N VAL A 271 17.54 -3.17 -4.80
CA VAL A 271 17.08 -3.45 -6.16
C VAL A 271 16.31 -4.77 -6.25
N ALA A 272 16.70 -5.80 -5.48
CA ALA A 272 15.96 -7.05 -5.40
C ALA A 272 14.55 -6.85 -4.82
N HIS A 273 14.42 -6.14 -3.71
CA HIS A 273 13.11 -5.81 -3.13
C HIS A 273 12.29 -4.88 -4.02
N PHE A 274 12.94 -3.99 -4.77
CA PHE A 274 12.28 -3.18 -5.80
C PHE A 274 11.64 -4.05 -6.88
N PHE A 275 12.40 -4.98 -7.47
CA PHE A 275 11.86 -5.89 -8.47
C PHE A 275 10.77 -6.80 -7.90
N GLY A 276 10.94 -7.36 -6.70
CA GLY A 276 9.92 -8.20 -6.07
C GLY A 276 8.61 -7.44 -5.76
N ALA A 277 8.71 -6.14 -5.45
CA ALA A 277 7.54 -5.31 -5.17
C ALA A 277 6.83 -4.79 -6.44
N VAL A 278 7.58 -4.51 -7.51
CA VAL A 278 7.07 -3.84 -8.72
C VAL A 278 6.78 -4.81 -9.85
N CYS A 279 7.53 -5.92 -9.96
CA CYS A 279 7.43 -6.88 -11.03
C CYS A 279 6.91 -8.24 -10.53
N GLY A 280 6.38 -9.02 -11.47
CA GLY A 280 6.15 -10.45 -11.27
C GLY A 280 7.44 -11.24 -11.12
N VAL A 281 7.31 -12.38 -10.43
CA VAL A 281 8.37 -13.33 -10.11
C VAL A 281 7.93 -14.72 -10.54
N GLY A 282 8.86 -15.49 -11.09
CA GLY A 282 8.60 -16.83 -11.62
C GLY A 282 8.01 -16.78 -13.03
N ASP A 283 6.90 -17.47 -13.25
CA ASP A 283 6.17 -17.45 -14.53
C ASP A 283 5.60 -16.08 -14.93
N GLU A 284 5.38 -15.18 -13.95
CA GLU A 284 5.00 -13.78 -14.18
C GLU A 284 6.21 -12.84 -14.33
N ASN A 285 7.42 -13.37 -14.52
CA ASN A 285 8.65 -12.56 -14.49
C ASN A 285 8.53 -11.29 -15.34
N ALA A 286 9.03 -10.18 -14.79
CA ALA A 286 9.12 -8.88 -15.45
C ALA A 286 7.79 -8.18 -15.79
N LEU A 287 6.63 -8.79 -15.50
CA LEU A 287 5.34 -8.12 -15.64
C LEU A 287 5.17 -7.05 -14.56
N ILE A 288 4.94 -5.79 -14.94
CA ILE A 288 4.74 -4.71 -13.98
C ILE A 288 3.38 -4.87 -13.29
N ARG A 289 3.40 -4.74 -11.95
CA ARG A 289 2.30 -5.00 -11.02
C ARG A 289 1.66 -3.71 -10.45
N LEU A 290 1.96 -2.57 -11.07
CA LEU A 290 1.41 -1.27 -10.71
C LEU A 290 0.30 -0.87 -11.69
N GLY A 291 -0.37 0.23 -11.37
CA GLY A 291 -1.50 0.72 -12.15
C GLY A 291 -2.82 0.13 -11.72
N THR A 292 -3.88 0.60 -12.35
CA THR A 292 -5.27 0.16 -12.10
C THR A 292 -5.74 -0.78 -13.20
N VAL A 293 -6.70 -1.65 -12.87
CA VAL A 293 -7.36 -2.50 -13.88
C VAL A 293 -8.24 -1.65 -14.80
N GLU A 294 -8.96 -0.69 -14.21
CA GLU A 294 -9.87 0.21 -14.91
C GLU A 294 -9.34 1.65 -14.90
N PRO A 295 -9.64 2.45 -15.93
CA PRO A 295 -9.32 3.88 -15.95
C PRO A 295 -9.94 4.61 -14.75
N VAL A 296 -9.16 5.46 -14.09
CA VAL A 296 -9.64 6.29 -12.98
C VAL A 296 -10.03 7.68 -13.52
N GLN A 297 -11.31 8.04 -13.44
CA GLN A 297 -11.82 9.31 -13.97
C GLN A 297 -11.30 10.57 -13.25
N ASP A 298 -10.72 10.44 -12.06
CA ASP A 298 -10.03 11.53 -11.36
C ASP A 298 -8.92 10.95 -10.44
N PRO A 299 -7.74 10.64 -10.99
CA PRO A 299 -6.69 9.98 -10.25
C PRO A 299 -5.98 10.92 -9.28
N TYR A 300 -6.26 12.23 -9.33
CA TYR A 300 -5.68 13.25 -8.47
C TYR A 300 -6.67 13.91 -7.50
N GLY A 301 -7.99 13.82 -7.73
CA GLY A 301 -9.02 14.51 -6.94
C GLY A 301 -9.24 15.97 -7.38
N ALA A 302 -8.91 16.30 -8.63
CA ALA A 302 -8.65 17.66 -9.09
C ALA A 302 -9.88 18.47 -9.58
N GLY A 303 -11.09 17.91 -9.68
CA GLY A 303 -12.29 18.76 -9.68
C GLY A 303 -13.48 18.32 -10.54
N GLY A 304 -14.65 18.38 -9.91
CA GLY A 304 -15.88 18.89 -10.51
C GLY A 304 -16.14 20.31 -10.01
N ALA A 305 -17.27 20.92 -10.40
CA ALA A 305 -17.62 22.34 -10.16
C ALA A 305 -17.59 22.84 -8.69
N ASP A 306 -17.30 21.96 -7.72
CA ASP A 306 -17.15 22.24 -6.29
C ASP A 306 -15.70 22.23 -5.75
N GLY A 307 -14.68 22.17 -6.63
CA GLY A 307 -13.25 22.24 -6.25
C GLY A 307 -12.70 20.94 -5.65
N ALA A 308 -11.49 20.98 -5.03
CA ALA A 308 -10.70 19.87 -4.45
C ALA A 308 -11.38 19.06 -3.30
N ARG A 309 -12.71 19.00 -3.29
CA ARG A 309 -13.58 18.36 -2.31
C ARG A 309 -13.87 16.89 -2.63
N HIS A 310 -13.67 16.44 -3.87
CA HIS A 310 -13.87 15.05 -4.27
C HIS A 310 -12.61 14.22 -4.00
N GLY A 311 -12.71 13.19 -3.17
CA GLY A 311 -11.64 12.19 -2.97
C GLY A 311 -11.11 12.03 -1.54
N TRP A 312 -11.25 13.05 -0.68
CA TRP A 312 -10.74 12.94 0.71
C TRP A 312 -11.58 11.97 1.56
N ASP A 313 -12.91 12.05 1.44
CA ASP A 313 -13.91 11.21 2.13
C ASP A 313 -14.41 10.05 1.26
N THR A 314 -13.63 9.65 0.25
CA THR A 314 -13.91 8.45 -0.54
C THR A 314 -13.07 7.28 -0.05
N PRO A 315 -13.61 6.04 -0.05
CA PRO A 315 -12.81 4.86 0.22
C PRO A 315 -11.62 4.77 -0.74
N TYR A 316 -10.52 4.22 -0.25
CA TYR A 316 -9.30 4.05 -1.05
C TYR A 316 -8.67 2.71 -0.76
N SER A 317 -8.46 1.87 -1.77
CA SER A 317 -7.69 0.63 -1.65
C SER A 317 -6.28 0.81 -2.19
N THR A 318 -5.30 0.23 -1.51
CA THR A 318 -3.92 0.09 -1.98
C THR A 318 -3.61 -1.32 -2.49
N ASP A 319 -4.56 -2.26 -2.32
CA ASP A 319 -4.45 -3.69 -2.63
C ASP A 319 -3.28 -4.40 -1.91
N LEU A 320 -2.84 -3.86 -0.77
CA LEU A 320 -1.70 -4.38 0.03
C LEU A 320 -2.11 -5.21 1.26
N GLY A 321 -3.39 -5.52 1.46
CA GLY A 321 -3.83 -6.33 2.60
C GLY A 321 -5.13 -7.08 2.37
N HIS A 322 -5.42 -8.00 3.28
CA HIS A 322 -6.64 -8.81 3.29
C HIS A 322 -7.72 -8.08 4.08
N SER A 323 -8.72 -7.48 3.41
CA SER A 323 -9.79 -6.76 4.12
C SER A 323 -11.15 -7.46 3.96
N PRO A 324 -11.85 -7.84 5.05
CA PRO A 324 -13.19 -8.39 4.99
C PRO A 324 -14.28 -7.34 4.71
N SER A 325 -13.97 -6.05 4.86
CA SER A 325 -14.93 -4.95 4.73
C SER A 325 -14.79 -4.25 3.38
N GLY A 326 -15.34 -4.90 2.34
CA GLY A 326 -15.80 -4.32 1.07
C GLY A 326 -15.04 -3.13 0.50
N GLY A 327 -14.19 -3.42 -0.49
CA GLY A 327 -13.58 -2.44 -1.38
C GLY A 327 -12.48 -3.09 -2.21
N ALA A 328 -12.87 -3.60 -3.37
CA ALA A 328 -12.07 -4.38 -4.33
C ALA A 328 -11.49 -5.69 -3.77
N ALA A 329 -12.22 -6.77 -4.06
CA ALA A 329 -11.61 -8.08 -4.22
C ALA A 329 -10.69 -8.04 -5.46
N GLY A 330 -9.52 -7.43 -5.32
CA GLY A 330 -8.35 -7.78 -6.12
C GLY A 330 -7.74 -9.02 -5.49
N GLY A 331 -8.47 -10.14 -5.53
CA GLY A 331 -7.97 -11.43 -5.09
C GLY A 331 -6.76 -11.79 -5.94
N TRP A 332 -5.58 -11.52 -5.43
CA TRP A 332 -4.33 -12.07 -5.92
C TRP A 332 -4.15 -13.39 -5.18
N PHE A 333 -4.86 -14.42 -5.65
CA PHE A 333 -4.53 -15.80 -5.37
C PHE A 333 -4.14 -16.47 -6.69
N ASP A 334 -3.17 -17.37 -6.53
CA ASP A 334 -2.33 -18.01 -7.51
C ASP A 334 -3.00 -18.64 -8.75
N GLY A 335 -2.16 -18.90 -9.75
CA GLY A 335 -2.53 -19.40 -11.07
C GLY A 335 -3.33 -20.70 -11.09
N GLY A 336 -4.09 -20.86 -12.18
CA GLY A 336 -4.78 -22.08 -12.53
C GLY A 336 -5.62 -21.86 -13.77
N GLY A 337 -5.20 -22.42 -14.90
CA GLY A 337 -5.92 -22.32 -16.17
C GLY A 337 -7.31 -22.93 -16.11
N TYR A 338 -8.17 -22.46 -17.02
CA TYR A 338 -9.36 -23.19 -17.44
C TYR A 338 -9.42 -23.12 -18.97
N ASP A 339 -8.76 -24.10 -19.59
CA ASP A 339 -9.26 -24.66 -20.84
C ASP A 339 -10.36 -25.67 -20.49
N GLY A 340 -11.45 -25.64 -21.24
CA GLY A 340 -12.61 -26.55 -21.16
C GLY A 340 -13.85 -25.84 -20.63
N GLY A 341 -14.92 -25.60 -21.38
CA GLY A 341 -15.43 -26.30 -22.55
C GLY A 341 -16.85 -26.77 -22.24
N GLY A 342 -17.83 -26.24 -22.99
CA GLY A 342 -19.04 -26.99 -23.38
C GLY A 342 -20.29 -26.93 -22.48
N GLY A 343 -21.41 -26.63 -23.13
CA GLY A 343 -22.77 -27.03 -22.76
C GLY A 343 -23.53 -25.98 -21.96
N GLY A 344 -24.67 -25.45 -22.39
CA GLY A 344 -25.60 -25.86 -23.43
C GLY A 344 -27.02 -25.61 -22.93
N GLY A 345 -27.88 -25.04 -23.78
CA GLY A 345 -29.32 -25.29 -23.84
C GLY A 345 -30.20 -24.93 -22.62
N GLY A 346 -31.18 -24.06 -22.85
CA GLY A 346 -32.27 -23.84 -21.91
C GLY A 346 -33.30 -22.86 -22.44
N ASP A 347 -33.95 -23.21 -23.55
CA ASP A 347 -35.18 -22.60 -24.03
C ASP A 347 -36.31 -22.73 -23.00
N GLY A 348 -37.26 -21.80 -23.04
CA GLY A 348 -38.68 -22.12 -22.83
C GLY A 348 -39.34 -21.62 -21.56
N GLY A 349 -40.01 -20.47 -21.67
CA GLY A 349 -41.48 -20.44 -21.72
C GLY A 349 -42.30 -20.58 -20.42
N GLY A 350 -43.17 -19.59 -20.22
CA GLY A 350 -44.60 -19.82 -20.00
C GLY A 350 -45.07 -20.11 -18.57
N GLY A 351 -45.79 -19.15 -18.01
CA GLY A 351 -46.54 -19.26 -16.75
C GLY A 351 -46.79 -17.90 -16.13
#